data_AF-A0A3Y9C7Q0-F1
#
_entry.id   AF-A0A3Y9C7Q0-F1
#
_cell.length_a   1.000
_cell.length_b   1.000
_cell.length_c   1.000
_cell.angle_alpha   90.00
_cell.angle_beta   90.00
_cell.angle_gamma   90.00
#
_symmetry.space_group_name_H-M   'P 1'
#
loop_
_entity.id
_entity.type
_entity.pdbx_description
1 polymer ?
#
loop_
_entity_poly.entity_id
_entity_poly.type
_entity_poly.pdbx_seq_one_letter_code
_entity_poly.pdbx_strand_id
1 'polypeptide(L)' 'EYSMHITVERDSPTGQQATDDADCVLSDALRDLARWLYQQLETQYDWLTSPEAVDEALIAGGYTFTETGLRFG' A
#
# COMPACT_ATOMS: atom_id res chain seq x y z
N GLU A 1 -3.03 7.49 -14.09
CA GLU A 1 -2.00 6.46 -13.84
C GLU A 1 -1.16 6.89 -12.65
N TYR A 2 -0.98 6.04 -11.65
CA TYR A 2 -0.05 6.28 -10.56
C TYR A 2 1.34 5.83 -11.03
N SER A 3 2.30 6.75 -11.16
CA SER A 3 3.67 6.40 -11.51
C SER A 3 4.61 6.74 -10.35
N MET A 4 5.46 5.78 -10.00
CA MET A 4 6.58 5.94 -9.07
C MET A 4 7.87 5.81 -9.89
N HIS A 5 8.73 6.82 -9.82
CA HIS A 5 10.04 6.79 -10.46
C HIS A 5 11.04 6.10 -9.53
N ILE A 6 11.59 4.97 -9.97
CA ILE A 6 12.52 4.16 -9.18
C ILE A 6 13.83 4.10 -9.96
N THR A 7 14.89 4.66 -9.36
CA THR A 7 16.27 4.57 -9.86
C THR A 7 17.02 3.56 -9.02
N VAL A 8 17.72 2.65 -9.68
CA VAL A 8 18.52 1.63 -9.02
C VAL A 8 19.96 1.79 -9.45
N GLU A 9 20.83 2.00 -8.47
CA GLU A 9 22.28 2.04 -8.68
C GLU A 9 22.91 0.95 -7.83
N ARG A 10 23.85 0.22 -8.44
CA ARG A 10 24.58 -0.86 -7.78
C ARG A 10 25.85 -0.30 -7.15
N ASP A 11 25.86 -0.15 -5.83
CA ASP A 11 27.09 0.16 -5.09
C ASP A 11 27.89 -1.13 -4.86
N SER A 12 28.98 -1.34 -5.62
CA SER A 12 29.81 -2.54 -5.53
C SER A 12 31.24 -2.18 -5.13
N PRO A 13 31.67 -2.48 -3.88
CA PRO A 13 33.02 -2.16 -3.40
C PRO A 13 34.12 -2.98 -4.09
N THR A 14 33.76 -4.12 -4.69
CA THR A 14 34.67 -5.03 -5.40
C THR A 14 34.66 -4.88 -6.92
N GLY A 15 33.86 -3.97 -7.49
CA GLY A 15 33.84 -3.69 -8.93
C GLY A 15 33.39 -4.85 -9.82
N GLN A 16 32.75 -5.87 -9.27
CA GLN A 16 32.22 -6.99 -10.05
C GLN A 16 31.12 -6.49 -10.99
N GLN A 17 31.33 -6.76 -12.28
CA GLN A 17 30.39 -6.40 -13.33
C GLN A 17 29.06 -7.12 -13.08
N ALA A 18 27.96 -6.36 -13.16
CA ALA A 18 26.63 -6.95 -13.11
C ALA A 18 26.47 -7.92 -14.28
N THR A 19 25.73 -9.00 -14.09
CA THR A 19 25.26 -9.81 -15.22
C THR A 19 24.39 -8.93 -16.11
N ASP A 20 24.48 -9.07 -17.42
CA ASP A 20 23.81 -8.18 -18.38
C ASP A 20 22.30 -8.01 -18.13
N ASP A 21 21.65 -9.03 -17.55
CA ASP A 21 20.22 -9.01 -17.22
C ASP A 21 19.88 -8.52 -15.80
N ALA A 22 20.88 -8.21 -14.95
CA ALA A 22 20.65 -7.88 -13.54
C ALA A 22 19.79 -6.63 -13.35
N ASP A 23 20.06 -5.58 -14.13
CA ASP A 23 19.34 -4.31 -14.03
C ASP A 23 17.89 -4.46 -14.51
N CYS A 24 17.67 -5.30 -15.54
CA CYS A 24 16.33 -5.64 -16.04
C CYS A 24 15.54 -6.42 -14.98
N VAL A 25 16.11 -7.48 -14.43
CA VAL A 25 15.47 -8.30 -13.38
C VAL A 25 15.15 -7.47 -12.14
N LEU A 26 16.05 -6.58 -11.74
CA LEU A 26 15.86 -5.72 -10.58
C LEU A 26 14.80 -4.65 -10.82
N SER A 27 14.78 -4.05 -12.01
CA SER A 27 13.75 -3.07 -12.41
C SER A 27 12.37 -3.71 -12.47
N ASP A 28 12.25 -4.92 -13.01
CA ASP A 28 10.99 -5.66 -13.07
C ASP A 28 10.50 -6.07 -11.67
N ALA A 29 11.39 -6.60 -10.82
CA ALA A 29 11.05 -6.97 -9.45
C ALA A 29 10.57 -5.76 -8.62
N LEU A 30 11.20 -4.59 -8.79
CA LEU A 30 10.78 -3.37 -8.10
C LEU A 30 9.46 -2.82 -8.63
N ARG A 31 9.21 -2.96 -9.93
CA ARG A 31 7.92 -2.58 -10.54
C ARG A 31 6.79 -3.47 -10.05
N ASP A 32 7.04 -4.77 -9.93
CA ASP A 32 6.08 -5.72 -9.37
C ASP A 32 5.80 -5.45 -7.89
N LEU A 33 6.84 -5.15 -7.11
CA LEU A 33 6.69 -4.73 -5.71
C LEU A 33 5.88 -3.44 -5.58
N ALA A 34 6.17 -2.42 -6.40
CA ALA A 34 5.42 -1.17 -6.39
C ALA A 34 3.94 -1.40 -6.73
N ARG A 35 3.65 -2.23 -7.74
CA ARG A 35 2.29 -2.60 -8.11
C ARG A 35 1.55 -3.31 -6.98
N TRP A 36 2.20 -4.26 -6.32
CA TRP A 36 1.63 -4.96 -5.17
C TRP A 36 1.37 -3.99 -4.02
N LEU A 37 2.30 -3.09 -3.70
CA LEU A 37 2.12 -2.06 -2.67
C LEU A 37 0.91 -1.17 -2.95
N TYR A 38 0.74 -0.71 -4.20
CA TYR A 38 -0.41 0.11 -4.57
C TYR A 38 -1.73 -0.66 -4.44
N GLN A 39 -1.80 -1.92 -4.88
CA GLN A 39 -3.00 -2.74 -4.72
C GLN A 39 -3.33 -3.01 -3.25
N GLN A 40 -2.31 -3.26 -2.41
CA GLN A 40 -2.50 -3.47 -0.98
C GLN A 40 -2.95 -2.19 -0.27
N LEU A 41 -2.42 -1.03 -0.66
CA LEU A 41 -2.83 0.27 -0.13
C LEU A 41 -4.27 0.59 -0.52
N GLU A 42 -4.64 0.36 -1.78
CA GLU A 42 -6.02 0.56 -2.26
C GLU A 42 -6.99 -0.39 -1.54
N THR A 43 -6.65 -1.67 -1.41
CA THR A 43 -7.46 -2.66 -0.68
C THR A 43 -7.61 -2.29 0.80
N GLN A 44 -6.54 -1.85 1.45
CA GLN A 44 -6.61 -1.39 2.84
C GLN A 44 -7.41 -0.09 2.98
N TYR A 45 -7.31 0.83 2.02
CA TYR A 45 -8.10 2.05 2.01
C TYR A 45 -9.59 1.74 1.84
N ASP A 46 -9.94 0.87 0.90
CA ASP A 46 -11.31 0.41 0.68
C ASP A 46 -11.87 -0.28 1.93
N TRP A 47 -11.07 -1.12 2.59
CA TRP A 47 -11.48 -1.76 3.84
C TRP A 47 -11.68 -0.75 4.98
N LEU A 48 -10.75 0.19 5.19
CA LEU A 48 -10.85 1.22 6.24
C LEU A 48 -11.97 2.23 5.98
N THR A 49 -12.35 2.45 4.72
CA THR A 49 -13.43 3.34 4.32
C THR A 49 -14.77 2.60 4.16
N SER A 50 -14.76 1.28 4.34
CA SER A 50 -15.97 0.44 4.30
C SER A 50 -16.87 0.79 5.49
N PRO A 51 -18.20 0.86 5.29
CA PRO A 51 -19.15 1.17 6.36
C PRO A 51 -19.00 0.21 7.56
N GLU A 52 -18.61 -1.04 7.33
CA GLU A 52 -18.37 -2.05 8.38
C GLU A 52 -17.17 -1.70 9.28
N ALA A 53 -16.06 -1.20 8.71
CA ALA A 53 -14.90 -0.79 9.49
C ALA A 53 -15.15 0.51 10.25
N VAL A 54 -15.95 1.41 9.67
CA VAL A 54 -16.43 2.63 10.33
C VAL A 54 -17.34 2.27 11.50
N ASP A 55 -18.28 1.33 11.33
CA ASP A 55 -19.14 0.83 12.39
C ASP A 55 -18.34 0.14 13.51
N GLU A 56 -17.37 -0.70 13.17
CA GLU A 56 -16.52 -1.37 14.15
C GLU A 56 -15.67 -0.36 14.96
N ALA A 57 -15.11 0.66 14.31
CA ALA A 57 -14.37 1.74 14.98
C ALA A 57 -15.27 2.61 15.87
N LEU A 58 -16.51 2.87 15.44
CA LEU A 58 -17.51 3.58 16.24
C LEU A 58 -17.89 2.81 17.51
N ILE A 59 -18.16 1.51 17.38
CA ILE A 59 -18.49 0.61 18.49
C ILE A 59 -17.29 0.49 19.44
N ALA A 60 -16.07 0.33 18.92
CA ALA A 60 -14.84 0.25 19.74
C ALA A 60 -14.54 1.55 20.48
N GLY A 61 -14.90 2.70 19.91
CA GLY A 61 -14.83 4.02 20.56
C GLY A 61 -15.92 4.26 21.60
N GLY A 62 -16.85 3.32 21.80
CA GLY A 62 -17.98 3.46 22.73
C GLY A 62 -19.08 4.40 22.24
N TYR A 63 -19.09 4.76 20.95
CA TYR A 63 -20.09 5.63 20.36
C TYR A 63 -21.10 4.80 19.58
N THR A 64 -22.33 4.72 20.10
CA THR A 64 -23.44 4.11 19.37
C THR A 64 -24.25 5.21 18.71
N PHE A 65 -24.57 5.06 17.42
CA PHE A 65 -25.45 5.98 16.69
C PHE A 65 -26.68 5.23 16.16
N THR A 66 -27.78 5.95 15.98
CA THR A 66 -29.00 5.45 15.32
C THR A 66 -28.82 5.43 13.80
N GLU A 67 -29.67 4.70 13.08
CA GLU A 67 -29.71 4.65 11.61
C GLU A 67 -29.89 6.04 10.95
N THR A 68 -30.36 7.02 11.72
CA THR A 68 -30.51 8.43 11.33
C THR A 68 -29.33 9.34 11.73
N GLY A 69 -28.26 8.79 12.30
CA GLY A 69 -27.05 9.51 12.69
C GLY A 69 -27.13 10.26 14.02
N LEU A 70 -28.09 9.96 14.90
CA LEU A 70 -28.12 10.50 16.27
C LEU A 70 -27.29 9.64 17.21
N ARG A 71 -26.46 10.27 18.05
CA ARG A 71 -25.80 9.57 19.17
C ARG A 71 -26.84 9.11 20.18
N PHE A 72 -26.69 7.87 20.66
CA PHE A 72 -27.26 7.52 21.95
C PHE A 72 -26.51 8.34 23.01
N GLY A 73 -27.28 9.05 23.85
CA GLY A 73 -26.82 10.16 24.70
C GLY A 73 -25.54 9.91 25.49
#